data_AF-A0A496Q8E3-F1
#
_entry.id   AF-A0A496Q8E3-F1
#
_cell.length_a   1.000
_cell.length_b   1.000
_cell.length_c   1.000
_cell.angle_alpha   90.00
_cell.angle_beta   90.00
_cell.angle_gamma   90.00
#
_symmetry.space_group_name_H-M   'P 1'
#
loop_
_entity.id
_entity.type
_entity.pdbx_description
1 polymer ?
#
loop_
_entity_poly.entity_id
_entity_poly.type
_entity_poly.pdbx_seq_one_letter_code
_entity_poly.pdbx_strand_id
1 'polypeptide(L)' 'MNAKHGILLVGISLLLFFAFVGTASGKIWYVDDCGGADFTKIQDAINVANENDTIYVYNEHEKKKH' A
#
# COMPACT_ATOMS: atom_id res chain seq x y z
N MET A 1 41.54 -4.70 -8.22
CA MET A 1 40.36 -4.79 -9.10
C MET A 1 40.56 -3.86 -10.28
N ASN A 2 40.38 -4.37 -11.49
CA ASN A 2 40.48 -3.67 -12.77
C ASN A 2 39.21 -2.80 -12.96
N ALA A 3 39.38 -1.51 -13.27
CA ALA A 3 38.30 -0.51 -13.30
C ALA A 3 37.08 -0.95 -14.14
N LYS A 4 37.32 -1.69 -15.23
CA LYS A 4 36.27 -2.26 -16.10
C LYS A 4 35.38 -3.28 -15.38
N HIS A 5 35.97 -4.12 -14.51
CA HIS A 5 35.22 -5.11 -13.73
C HIS A 5 34.50 -4.45 -12.54
N GLY A 6 35.07 -3.38 -11.98
CA GLY A 6 34.41 -2.57 -10.96
C GLY A 6 33.13 -1.91 -11.49
N ILE A 7 33.20 -1.28 -12.68
CA ILE A 7 32.04 -0.65 -13.33
C ILE A 7 30.95 -1.70 -13.64
N LEU A 8 31.35 -2.88 -14.15
CA LEU A 8 30.42 -3.96 -14.45
C LEU A 8 29.68 -4.45 -13.19
N LEU A 9 30.40 -4.63 -12.07
CA LEU A 9 29.80 -5.06 -10.80
C LEU A 9 28.81 -4.02 -10.24
N VAL A 10 29.15 -2.73 -10.31
CA VAL A 10 28.25 -1.66 -9.88
C VAL A 10 26.97 -1.63 -10.73
N GLY A 11 27.11 -1.81 -12.05
CA GLY A 11 25.96 -1.87 -12.96
C GLY A 11 25.02 -3.05 -12.66
N ILE A 12 25.57 -4.24 -12.40
CA ILE A 12 24.79 -5.44 -12.05
C ILE A 12 24.08 -5.25 -10.70
N SER A 13 24.79 -4.74 -9.69
CA SER A 13 24.19 -4.46 -8.38
C SER A 13 23.06 -3.44 -8.45
N LEU A 14 23.21 -2.39 -9.27
CA LEU A 14 22.18 -1.38 -9.46
C LEU A 14 20.95 -1.94 -10.19
N LEU A 15 21.17 -2.77 -11.21
CA LEU A 15 20.09 -3.44 -11.94
C LEU A 15 19.29 -4.37 -11.03
N LEU A 16 19.97 -5.13 -10.17
CA LEU A 16 19.33 -6.01 -9.18
C LEU A 16 18.54 -5.21 -8.14
N PHE A 17 19.05 -4.06 -7.72
CA PHE A 17 18.33 -3.18 -6.78
C PHE A 17 16.99 -2.71 -7.37
N PHE A 18 16.99 -2.21 -8.61
CA PHE A 18 15.75 -1.78 -9.28
C PHE A 18 14.79 -2.95 -9.57
N ALA A 19 15.31 -4.15 -9.83
CA ALA A 19 14.47 -5.34 -10.01
C ALA A 19 13.75 -5.77 -8.71
N PHE A 20 14.26 -5.37 -7.54
CA PHE A 20 13.70 -5.71 -6.23
C PHE A 20 12.91 -4.57 -5.57
N VAL A 21 12.86 -3.38 -6.18
CA VAL A 21 11.97 -2.30 -5.72
C VAL A 21 10.54 -2.69 -6.09
N GLY A 22 9.85 -3.32 -5.14
CA GLY A 22 8.40 -3.48 -5.20
C GLY A 22 7.72 -2.14 -4.91
N THR A 23 6.72 -1.76 -5.71
CA THR A 23 5.82 -0.66 -5.36
C THR A 23 4.96 -1.10 -4.18
N ALA A 24 5.24 -0.57 -2.99
CA ALA A 24 4.31 -0.69 -1.87
C ALA A 24 3.04 0.11 -2.22
N SER A 25 1.94 -0.59 -2.47
CA SER A 25 0.64 0.00 -2.71
C SER A 25 -0.34 -0.66 -1.75
N GLY A 26 -0.91 0.16 -0.86
CA GLY A 26 -1.99 -0.23 0.03
C GLY A 26 -3.31 0.33 -0.46
N LYS A 27 -4.37 -0.48 -0.43
CA LYS A 27 -5.72 -0.01 -0.70
C LYS A 27 -6.28 0.71 0.53
N ILE A 28 -7.08 1.75 0.30
CA ILE A 28 -7.90 2.36 1.36
C ILE A 28 -9.27 1.69 1.36
N TRP A 29 -9.66 1.19 2.52
CA TRP A 29 -11.00 0.65 2.80
C TRP A 29 -11.77 1.64 3.66
N TYR A 30 -12.98 1.99 3.26
CA TYR A 30 -13.85 2.89 4.01
C TYR A 30 -14.91 2.12 4.79
N VAL A 31 -15.10 2.49 6.06
CA VAL A 31 -16.14 1.95 6.93
C VAL A 31 -17.09 3.05 7.38
N ASP A 32 -18.38 2.89 7.10
CA ASP A 32 -19.46 3.82 7.50
C ASP A 32 -20.73 3.01 7.81
N ASP A 33 -21.26 3.16 9.02
CA ASP A 33 -22.42 2.41 9.51
C ASP A 33 -23.74 2.82 8.82
N CYS A 34 -23.80 4.04 8.29
CA CYS A 34 -24.93 4.59 7.57
C CYS A 34 -25.01 4.13 6.10
N GLY A 35 -24.00 3.38 5.62
CA GLY A 35 -23.87 2.96 4.23
C GLY A 35 -23.22 4.02 3.32
N GLY A 36 -22.81 3.62 2.11
CA GLY A 36 -22.07 4.48 1.17
C GLY A 36 -20.54 4.35 1.25
N ALA A 37 -20.04 3.42 2.06
CA ALA A 37 -18.65 3.01 2.14
C ALA A 37 -18.47 1.57 1.64
N ASP A 38 -17.22 1.05 1.67
CA ASP A 38 -16.93 -0.33 1.27
C ASP A 38 -17.56 -1.34 2.25
N PHE A 39 -17.60 -0.99 3.54
CA PHE A 39 -18.17 -1.82 4.61
C PHE A 39 -18.98 -1.00 5.60
N THR A 40 -19.94 -1.65 6.27
CA THR A 40 -20.70 -1.04 7.38
C THR A 40 -20.22 -1.48 8.76
N LYS A 41 -19.29 -2.44 8.83
CA LYS A 41 -18.72 -2.96 10.07
C LYS A 41 -17.20 -2.98 9.96
N ILE A 42 -16.53 -2.57 11.04
CA ILE A 42 -15.07 -2.56 11.10
C ILE A 42 -14.46 -3.96 10.93
N GLN A 43 -15.13 -4.99 11.47
CA GLN A 43 -14.63 -6.36 11.39
C GLN A 43 -14.59 -6.89 9.95
N ASP A 44 -15.53 -6.47 9.11
CA ASP A 44 -15.56 -6.92 7.71
C ASP A 44 -14.39 -6.33 6.93
N ALA A 45 -14.03 -5.07 7.20
CA ALA A 45 -12.84 -4.43 6.64
C ALA A 45 -11.55 -5.11 7.11
N ILE A 46 -11.45 -5.45 8.41
CA ILE A 46 -10.28 -6.16 8.98
C ILE A 46 -10.09 -7.53 8.32
N ASN A 47 -11.18 -8.25 8.06
CA ASN A 47 -11.10 -9.59 7.48
C ASN A 47 -10.63 -9.60 6.01
N VAL A 48 -10.75 -8.47 5.30
CA VAL A 48 -10.42 -8.35 3.86
C VAL A 48 -9.10 -7.59 3.64
N ALA A 49 -8.69 -6.75 4.58
CA ALA A 49 -7.48 -5.94 4.47
C ALA A 49 -6.21 -6.79 4.35
N ASN A 50 -5.34 -6.42 3.41
CA ASN A 50 -4.02 -7.00 3.24
C ASN A 50 -2.94 -6.15 3.93
N GLU A 51 -1.72 -6.67 3.99
CA GLU A 51 -0.57 -5.88 4.43
C GLU A 51 -0.44 -4.58 3.63
N ASN A 52 -0.17 -3.49 4.34
CA ASN A 52 -0.10 -2.11 3.84
C ASN A 52 -1.44 -1.45 3.47
N ASP A 53 -2.58 -2.15 3.53
CA ASP A 53 -3.89 -1.52 3.41
C ASP A 53 -4.16 -0.56 4.59
N THR A 54 -4.98 0.46 4.34
CA THR A 54 -5.43 1.42 5.35
C THR A 54 -6.94 1.31 5.54
N ILE A 55 -7.41 1.16 6.77
CA ILE A 55 -8.83 1.19 7.10
C ILE A 55 -9.17 2.59 7.63
N TYR A 56 -10.02 3.32 6.92
CA TYR A 56 -10.54 4.62 7.33
C TYR A 56 -11.98 4.47 7.83
N VAL A 57 -12.21 4.79 9.11
CA VAL A 57 -13.51 4.66 9.76
C VAL A 57 -14.12 6.04 9.96
N TYR A 58 -15.32 6.25 9.42
CA TYR A 58 -16.09 7.47 9.66
C TYR A 58 -16.82 7.38 10.99
N ASN A 59 -16.83 8.50 11.71
CA ASN A 59 -17.74 8.69 12.83
C ASN A 59 -18.98 9.42 12.30
N GLU A 60 -20.17 9.15 12.85
CA GLU A 60 -21.49 9.54 12.32
C GLU A 60 -21.63 11.02 11.89
N HIS A 61 -20.82 11.92 12.47
CA HIS A 61 -20.85 13.37 12.21
C HIS A 61 -19.99 13.87 11.04
N GLU A 62 -19.07 13.07 10.52
CA GLU A 62 -18.13 13.46 9.45
C GLU A 62 -18.56 12.80 8.14
N LYS A 63 -19.80 13.05 7.69
CA LYS A 63 -20.26 12.58 6.37
C LYS A 63 -19.33 13.13 5.29
N LYS A 64 -18.86 12.25 4.39
CA LYS A 64 -18.06 12.62 3.23
C LYS A 64 -18.75 13.77 2.48
N LYS A 65 -18.17 14.98 2.53
CA LYS A 65 -18.36 15.98 1.47
C LYS A 65 -17.55 15.49 0.28
N HIS A 66 -18.17 14.68 -0.58
CA HIS A 66 -17.70 14.48 -1.95
C HIS A 66 -18.56 15.33 -2.88
#